data_AF-I3RYJ1-F1
#
_entry.id   AF-I3RYJ1-F1
#
_cell.length_a   1.000
_cell.length_b   1.000
_cell.length_c   1.000
_cell.angle_alpha   90.00
_cell.angle_beta   90.00
_cell.angle_gamma   90.00
#
_symmetry.space_group_name_H-M   'P 1'
#
loop_
_entity.id
_entity.type
_entity.pdbx_description
1 polymer ?
#
loop_
_entity_poly.entity_id
_entity_poly.type
_entity_poly.pdbx_seq_one_letter_code
_entity_poly.pdbx_strand_id
1 'polypeptide(L)'
;MTSRNGYFPGKTKAKRSAIITPRTAQETQIAAMPRQSRAARQALAKTPPLRVGGDGLVEGADRIMRTPTEHQAAGVAFKVARIYLRVSTDEQDLTRQAAIVESTRAAGFYVAGIYREKASGARADRAELLRMIGDLQPGEVVVAEKIDRISRLPLPEAERLVASIRAQGARLAVPGVVDLSDLAAEAKGVAKVVLESIQDMLLKLALQMARDDYEDRRERQRQGVELAKDAGRYTGRKANTKVHERIVALRSAGHSIPETARLAGCSESQVKRVWALHNQAQA
;
A
#
# COMPACT_ATOMS: atom_id res chain seq x y z
N MET A 1 74.47 -32.78 2.61
CA MET A 1 74.80 -31.43 3.13
C MET A 1 74.08 -30.40 2.28
N THR A 2 73.23 -29.58 2.93
CA THR A 2 72.78 -28.21 2.55
C THR A 2 72.17 -28.01 1.16
N SER A 3 70.84 -27.95 1.01
CA SER A 3 69.95 -26.79 1.26
C SER A 3 70.36 -25.52 0.50
N ARG A 4 69.50 -25.09 -0.44
CA ARG A 4 69.19 -23.68 -0.69
C ARG A 4 67.80 -23.56 -1.34
N ASN A 5 66.84 -23.30 -0.47
CA ASN A 5 65.46 -22.93 -0.74
C ASN A 5 65.44 -21.60 -1.52
N GLY A 6 64.82 -21.59 -2.70
CA GLY A 6 64.58 -20.37 -3.48
C GLY A 6 63.54 -19.49 -2.82
N TYR A 7 64.00 -18.44 -2.14
CA TYR A 7 63.19 -17.42 -1.48
C TYR A 7 62.63 -16.46 -2.54
N PHE A 8 61.35 -16.59 -2.91
CA PHE A 8 60.62 -15.57 -3.66
C PHE A 8 60.13 -14.50 -2.66
N PRO A 9 60.59 -13.24 -2.73
CA PRO A 9 60.09 -12.18 -1.86
C PRO A 9 58.63 -11.86 -2.22
N GLY A 10 57.79 -11.83 -1.18
CA GLY A 10 56.35 -11.65 -1.27
C GLY A 10 55.94 -10.38 -2.00
N LYS A 11 54.95 -10.52 -2.89
CA LYS A 11 54.23 -9.39 -3.50
C LYS A 11 53.62 -8.53 -2.38
N THR A 12 54.21 -7.37 -2.12
CA THR A 12 53.61 -6.32 -1.31
C THR A 12 52.27 -5.92 -1.95
N LYS A 13 51.17 -6.09 -1.21
CA LYS A 13 49.85 -5.64 -1.65
C LYS A 13 49.90 -4.13 -1.91
N ALA A 14 49.67 -3.73 -3.16
CA ALA A 14 49.45 -2.34 -3.50
C ALA A 14 48.31 -1.79 -2.62
N LYS A 15 48.60 -0.76 -1.82
CA LYS A 15 47.59 0.01 -1.12
C LYS A 15 46.70 0.65 -2.20
N ARG A 16 45.49 0.13 -2.38
CA ARG A 16 44.45 0.80 -3.15
C ARG A 16 44.16 2.12 -2.45
N SER A 17 44.66 3.22 -3.01
CA SER A 17 44.21 4.56 -2.70
C SER A 17 42.70 4.60 -2.93
N ALA A 18 41.94 4.70 -1.85
CA ALA A 18 40.51 4.94 -1.92
C ALA A 18 40.32 6.37 -2.43
N ILE A 19 40.19 6.51 -3.74
CA ILE A 19 39.54 7.68 -4.33
C ILE A 19 38.08 7.57 -3.87
N ILE A 20 37.76 8.22 -2.75
CA ILE A 20 36.37 8.38 -2.31
C ILE A 20 35.80 9.46 -3.23
N THR A 21 35.20 9.03 -4.34
CA THR A 21 34.38 9.91 -5.16
C THR A 21 33.22 10.40 -4.28
N PRO A 22 32.95 11.72 -4.20
CA PRO A 22 31.80 12.20 -3.44
C PRO A 22 30.52 11.61 -4.03
N ARG A 23 29.67 11.02 -3.18
CA ARG A 23 28.37 10.50 -3.58
C ARG A 23 27.56 11.59 -4.24
N THR A 24 26.96 11.30 -5.39
CA THR A 24 26.05 12.24 -6.06
C THR A 24 24.81 12.46 -5.21
N ALA A 25 24.14 13.61 -5.37
CA ALA A 25 22.94 13.96 -4.59
C ALA A 25 21.83 12.88 -4.67
N GLN A 26 21.76 12.13 -5.78
CA GLN A 26 20.88 10.98 -5.97
C GLN A 26 21.25 9.79 -5.05
N GLU A 27 22.53 9.46 -4.90
CA GLU A 27 22.98 8.37 -4.03
C GLU A 27 22.74 8.68 -2.55
N THR A 28 22.84 9.95 -2.17
CA THR A 28 22.53 10.41 -0.80
C THR A 28 21.02 10.36 -0.52
N GLN A 29 20.17 10.62 -1.51
CA GLN A 29 18.72 10.50 -1.41
C GLN A 29 18.26 9.03 -1.32
N ILE A 30 18.86 8.11 -2.08
CA ILE A 30 18.58 6.67 -2.01
C ILE A 30 18.98 6.09 -0.64
N ALA A 31 20.09 6.56 -0.06
CA ALA A 31 20.54 6.16 1.27
C ALA A 31 19.69 6.72 2.43
N ALA A 32 18.91 7.79 2.18
CA ALA A 32 18.06 8.46 3.16
C ALA A 32 16.64 7.88 3.26
N MET A 33 16.32 6.83 2.50
CA MET A 33 15.04 6.12 2.63
C MET A 33 14.95 5.40 3.99
N PRO A 34 13.76 5.34 4.63
CA PRO A 34 13.56 4.53 5.82
C PRO A 34 13.90 3.07 5.51
N ARG A 35 14.79 2.49 6.33
CA ARG A 35 15.25 1.11 6.14
C ARG A 35 14.05 0.17 6.21
N GLN A 36 13.73 -0.47 5.07
CA GLN A 36 12.72 -1.52 5.00
C GLN A 36 13.00 -2.59 6.07
N SER A 37 11.94 -3.07 6.72
CA SER A 37 12.07 -4.18 7.66
C SER A 37 12.60 -5.43 6.92
N ARG A 38 13.36 -6.28 7.64
CA ARG A 38 13.87 -7.55 7.08
C ARG A 38 12.75 -8.42 6.51
N ALA A 39 11.56 -8.36 7.11
CA ALA A 39 10.36 -9.03 6.63
C ALA A 39 9.87 -8.47 5.28
N ALA A 40 9.84 -7.14 5.11
CA ALA A 40 9.45 -6.50 3.85
C ALA A 40 10.43 -6.83 2.71
N ARG A 41 11.74 -6.86 2.99
CA ARG A 41 12.76 -7.29 2.01
C ARG A 41 12.63 -8.76 1.61
N GLN A 42 12.39 -9.65 2.57
CA GLN A 42 12.19 -11.08 2.29
C GLN A 42 10.90 -11.36 1.54
N ALA A 43 9.83 -10.59 1.79
CA ALA A 43 8.60 -10.67 1.02
C ALA A 43 8.79 -10.22 -0.43
N LEU A 44 9.50 -9.10 -0.64
CA LEU A 44 9.81 -8.57 -1.97
C LEU A 44 10.69 -9.53 -2.80
N ALA A 45 11.67 -10.20 -2.17
CA ALA A 45 12.58 -11.13 -2.83
C ALA A 45 11.93 -12.47 -3.23
N LYS A 46 10.79 -12.84 -2.63
CA LYS A 46 10.12 -14.13 -2.85
C LYS A 46 8.97 -14.06 -3.85
N THR A 47 8.53 -12.87 -4.22
CA THR A 47 7.41 -12.70 -5.16
C THR A 47 7.95 -12.52 -6.57
N PRO A 48 7.80 -13.50 -7.48
CA PRO A 48 8.20 -13.32 -8.87
C PRO A 48 7.42 -12.16 -9.50
N PRO A 49 8.02 -11.38 -10.41
CA PRO A 49 7.34 -10.29 -11.08
C PRO A 49 6.14 -10.84 -11.85
N LEU A 50 4.94 -10.36 -11.53
CA LEU A 50 3.76 -10.58 -12.36
C LEU A 50 3.95 -9.80 -13.66
N ARG A 51 4.61 -10.43 -14.64
CA ARG A 51 4.59 -9.98 -16.03
C ARG A 51 3.19 -10.26 -16.58
N VAL A 52 2.44 -9.21 -16.89
CA VAL A 52 1.23 -9.37 -17.68
C VAL A 52 1.65 -9.42 -19.15
N GLY A 53 1.57 -10.63 -19.71
CA GLY A 53 1.99 -10.98 -21.07
C GLY A 53 2.20 -12.48 -21.29
N GLY A 54 1.68 -13.35 -20.40
CA GLY A 54 1.75 -14.80 -20.53
C GLY A 54 0.39 -15.44 -20.28
N ASP A 55 0.23 -16.67 -20.78
CA ASP A 55 -0.99 -17.46 -21.07
C ASP A 55 -1.94 -17.79 -19.90
N GLY A 56 -2.00 -16.95 -18.86
CA GLY A 56 -2.78 -17.18 -17.64
C GLY A 56 -3.94 -16.22 -17.42
N LEU A 57 -4.48 -15.59 -18.47
CA LEU A 57 -5.74 -14.85 -18.32
C LEU A 57 -6.89 -15.84 -18.23
N VAL A 58 -7.50 -15.83 -17.04
CA VAL A 58 -8.76 -16.48 -16.69
C VAL A 58 -9.77 -16.25 -17.82
N GLU A 59 -10.27 -17.33 -18.41
CA GLU A 59 -11.43 -17.34 -19.30
C GLU A 59 -12.60 -16.59 -18.63
N GLY A 60 -13.25 -15.72 -19.39
CA GLY A 60 -14.58 -15.20 -19.05
C GLY A 60 -14.66 -13.70 -18.78
N ALA A 61 -14.64 -12.89 -19.85
CA ALA A 61 -15.56 -11.76 -20.09
C ALA A 61 -15.16 -11.09 -21.42
N ASP A 62 -15.73 -11.62 -22.49
CA ASP A 62 -15.54 -11.20 -23.87
C ASP A 62 -15.92 -9.73 -24.14
N ARG A 63 -15.18 -9.17 -25.12
CA ARG A 63 -15.64 -8.21 -26.15
C ARG A 63 -15.43 -6.70 -26.02
N ILE A 64 -14.53 -6.22 -25.15
CA ILE A 64 -13.88 -4.89 -25.34
C ILE A 64 -12.37 -5.01 -25.06
N MET A 65 -11.68 -5.85 -25.84
CA MET A 65 -10.23 -5.98 -25.75
C MET A 65 -9.65 -5.55 -27.08
N ARG A 66 -9.08 -4.35 -27.15
CA ARG A 66 -8.15 -4.03 -28.23
C ARG A 66 -6.76 -4.45 -27.78
N THR A 67 -6.20 -5.41 -28.50
CA THR A 67 -4.83 -5.89 -28.25
C THR A 67 -3.81 -4.76 -28.53
N PRO A 68 -2.58 -4.84 -27.99
CA PRO A 68 -1.51 -3.91 -28.34
C PRO A 68 -1.33 -3.72 -29.86
N THR A 69 -1.57 -4.79 -30.60
CA THR A 69 -1.52 -4.87 -32.07
C THR A 69 -2.64 -4.07 -32.75
N GLU A 70 -3.87 -4.11 -32.22
CA GLU A 70 -5.01 -3.35 -32.75
C GLU A 70 -4.90 -1.84 -32.47
N HIS A 71 -4.25 -1.44 -31.37
CA HIS A 71 -3.96 -0.04 -31.07
C HIS A 71 -2.87 0.55 -31.99
N GLN A 72 -1.83 -0.22 -32.30
CA GLN A 72 -0.80 0.18 -33.27
C GLN A 72 -1.38 0.37 -34.68
N ALA A 73 -2.32 -0.49 -35.10
CA ALA A 73 -2.99 -0.37 -36.39
C ALA A 73 -3.87 0.90 -36.50
N ALA A 74 -4.30 1.48 -35.37
CA ALA A 74 -5.15 2.67 -35.33
C ALA A 74 -4.38 4.01 -35.20
N GLY A 75 -3.04 4.00 -35.12
CA GLY A 75 -2.22 5.21 -35.04
C GLY A 75 -2.36 6.01 -33.74
N VAL A 76 -2.93 5.43 -32.68
CA VAL A 76 -3.16 6.09 -31.39
C VAL A 76 -1.96 5.86 -30.46
N ALA A 77 -1.43 6.95 -29.88
CA ALA A 77 -0.34 6.88 -28.90
C ALA A 77 -0.71 5.96 -27.72
N PHE A 78 0.20 5.03 -27.41
CA PHE A 78 -0.02 3.98 -26.41
C PHE A 78 -0.05 4.57 -25.00
N LYS A 79 -1.24 4.74 -24.40
CA LYS A 79 -1.39 5.21 -23.01
C LYS A 79 -1.47 3.99 -22.08
N VAL A 80 -0.44 3.76 -21.27
CA VAL A 80 -0.39 2.63 -20.33
C VAL A 80 -0.68 3.13 -18.91
N ALA A 81 -1.53 2.41 -18.19
CA ALA A 81 -1.85 2.72 -16.80
C ALA A 81 -1.65 1.52 -15.86
N ARG A 82 -1.24 1.81 -14.62
CA ARG A 82 -1.28 0.87 -13.48
C ARG A 82 -2.26 1.40 -12.46
N ILE A 83 -3.16 0.54 -11.99
CA ILE A 83 -4.20 0.92 -11.04
C ILE A 83 -3.79 0.52 -9.63
N TYR A 84 -3.85 1.47 -8.70
CA TYR A 84 -3.68 1.23 -7.28
C TYR A 84 -5.02 1.33 -6.53
N LEU A 85 -5.39 0.26 -5.84
CA LEU A 85 -6.64 0.12 -5.08
C LEU A 85 -6.34 -0.15 -3.61
N ARG A 86 -6.83 0.73 -2.74
CA ARG A 86 -6.77 0.54 -1.30
C ARG A 86 -8.10 0.05 -0.75
N VAL A 87 -8.12 -1.20 -0.32
CA VAL A 87 -9.29 -1.99 0.04
C VAL A 87 -9.48 -2.07 1.56
N SER A 88 -10.73 -2.18 2.01
CA SER A 88 -11.08 -2.29 3.44
C SER A 88 -12.02 -3.47 3.75
N THR A 89 -12.79 -3.98 2.78
CA THR A 89 -13.74 -5.12 2.89
C THR A 89 -14.09 -5.71 1.52
N ASP A 90 -14.05 -7.04 1.38
CA ASP A 90 -13.99 -7.75 0.09
C ASP A 90 -15.15 -7.45 -0.89
N GLU A 91 -16.41 -7.33 -0.46
CA GLU A 91 -17.54 -7.13 -1.38
C GLU A 91 -17.63 -5.70 -1.95
N GLN A 92 -17.49 -4.66 -1.11
CA GLN A 92 -17.54 -3.27 -1.58
C GLN A 92 -16.36 -2.92 -2.49
N ASP A 93 -15.27 -3.67 -2.37
CA ASP A 93 -14.02 -3.40 -3.08
C ASP A 93 -14.04 -3.96 -4.51
N LEU A 94 -14.82 -5.01 -4.80
CA LEU A 94 -14.99 -5.55 -6.15
C LEU A 94 -15.74 -4.60 -7.08
N THR A 95 -16.86 -4.03 -6.63
CA THR A 95 -17.65 -3.09 -7.44
C THR A 95 -16.87 -1.80 -7.73
N ARG A 96 -16.14 -1.29 -6.73
CA ARG A 96 -15.28 -0.11 -6.90
C ARG A 96 -14.14 -0.35 -7.87
N GLN A 97 -13.54 -1.54 -7.79
CA GLN A 97 -12.51 -1.94 -8.73
C GLN A 97 -13.02 -1.98 -10.16
N ALA A 98 -14.18 -2.61 -10.40
CA ALA A 98 -14.75 -2.68 -11.73
C ALA A 98 -14.95 -1.27 -12.30
N ALA A 99 -15.52 -0.36 -11.50
CA ALA A 99 -15.75 1.02 -11.92
C ALA A 99 -14.47 1.78 -12.31
N ILE A 100 -13.37 1.65 -11.54
CA ILE A 100 -12.11 2.34 -11.88
C ILE A 100 -11.42 1.71 -13.10
N VAL A 101 -11.50 0.39 -13.26
CA VAL A 101 -10.92 -0.31 -14.42
C VAL A 101 -11.65 0.13 -15.68
N GLU A 102 -12.98 0.12 -15.64
CA GLU A 102 -13.81 0.55 -16.77
C GLU A 102 -13.62 2.03 -17.09
N SER A 103 -13.54 2.92 -16.10
CA SER A 103 -13.29 4.35 -16.35
C SER A 103 -11.90 4.61 -16.93
N THR A 104 -10.88 3.89 -16.45
CA THR A 104 -9.50 3.97 -16.95
C THR A 104 -9.43 3.51 -18.41
N ARG A 105 -10.10 2.40 -18.72
CA ARG A 105 -10.21 1.88 -20.09
C ARG A 105 -10.98 2.83 -21.01
N ALA A 106 -12.10 3.39 -20.54
CA ALA A 106 -12.88 4.37 -21.28
C ALA A 106 -12.09 5.65 -21.58
N ALA A 107 -11.15 6.03 -20.71
CA ALA A 107 -10.20 7.11 -20.95
C ALA A 107 -9.07 6.76 -21.94
N GLY A 108 -9.09 5.57 -22.53
CA GLY A 108 -8.15 5.13 -23.57
C GLY A 108 -6.84 4.54 -23.04
N PHE A 109 -6.78 4.17 -21.75
CA PHE A 109 -5.60 3.55 -21.17
C PHE A 109 -5.65 2.03 -21.25
N TYR A 110 -4.50 1.43 -21.61
CA TYR A 110 -4.24 0.02 -21.40
C TYR A 110 -3.85 -0.23 -19.94
N VAL A 111 -4.62 -1.06 -19.22
CA VAL A 111 -4.35 -1.38 -17.81
C VAL A 111 -3.30 -2.50 -17.74
N ALA A 112 -2.04 -2.15 -17.45
CA ALA A 112 -0.92 -3.08 -17.35
C ALA A 112 -0.89 -3.87 -16.04
N GLY A 113 -1.54 -3.37 -14.98
CA GLY A 113 -1.56 -4.05 -13.69
C GLY A 113 -2.51 -3.41 -12.68
N ILE A 114 -3.01 -4.23 -11.77
CA ILE A 114 -3.91 -3.82 -10.68
C ILE A 114 -3.27 -4.24 -9.36
N TYR A 115 -3.01 -3.27 -8.49
CA TYR A 115 -2.33 -3.45 -7.20
C TYR A 115 -3.34 -3.21 -6.08
N ARG A 116 -3.64 -4.25 -5.31
CA ARG A 116 -4.64 -4.19 -4.24
C ARG A 116 -3.95 -4.24 -2.89
N GLU A 117 -4.26 -3.30 -2.02
CA GLU A 117 -3.65 -3.24 -0.70
C GLU A 117 -4.67 -3.00 0.42
N LYS A 118 -4.62 -3.84 1.45
CA LYS A 118 -5.36 -3.65 2.71
C LYS A 118 -4.46 -2.96 3.75
N ALA A 119 -4.21 -1.69 3.53
CA ALA A 119 -3.39 -0.85 4.42
C ALA A 119 -4.04 0.51 4.66
N SER A 120 -3.62 1.20 5.72
CA SER A 120 -3.98 2.61 5.92
C SER A 120 -3.11 3.51 5.04
N GLY A 121 -3.70 4.51 4.39
CA GLY A 121 -2.93 5.52 3.65
C GLY A 121 -2.13 6.48 4.52
N ALA A 122 -2.28 6.40 5.85
CA ALA A 122 -1.46 7.14 6.81
C ALA A 122 -0.13 6.42 7.14
N ARG A 123 0.17 5.31 6.44
CA ARG A 123 1.41 4.53 6.60
C ARG A 123 2.28 4.63 5.34
N ALA A 124 3.58 4.74 5.55
CA ALA A 124 4.58 4.77 4.47
C ALA A 124 5.01 3.36 4.02
N ASP A 125 4.91 2.35 4.90
CA ASP A 125 5.32 0.97 4.65
C ASP A 125 4.24 0.16 3.92
N ARG A 126 3.97 0.55 2.67
CA ARG A 126 2.95 -0.05 1.81
C ARG A 126 3.58 -0.92 0.73
N ALA A 127 3.62 -2.23 0.98
CA ALA A 127 4.33 -3.20 0.15
C ALA A 127 3.82 -3.24 -1.29
N GLU A 128 2.50 -3.21 -1.51
CA GLU A 128 1.93 -3.29 -2.87
C GLU A 128 2.07 -1.98 -3.62
N LEU A 129 2.00 -0.85 -2.91
CA LEU A 129 2.29 0.46 -3.52
C LEU A 129 3.76 0.56 -3.94
N LEU A 130 4.68 0.15 -3.06
CA LEU A 130 6.10 0.16 -3.36
C LEU A 130 6.45 -0.82 -4.48
N ARG A 131 5.77 -1.98 -4.54
CA ARG A 131 5.89 -2.93 -5.66
C ARG A 131 5.43 -2.29 -6.96
N MET A 132 4.26 -1.64 -6.97
CA MET A 132 3.78 -0.91 -8.14
C MET A 132 4.80 0.13 -8.61
N ILE A 133 5.34 0.94 -7.70
CA ILE A 133 6.35 1.95 -8.04
C ILE A 133 7.60 1.30 -8.64
N GLY A 134 8.03 0.16 -8.12
CA GLY A 134 9.17 -0.59 -8.67
C GLY A 134 8.90 -1.20 -10.05
N ASP A 135 7.64 -1.52 -10.37
CA ASP A 135 7.27 -2.07 -11.66
C ASP A 135 7.03 -0.99 -12.73
N LEU A 136 6.92 0.30 -12.35
CA LEU A 136 6.61 1.40 -13.26
C LEU A 136 7.65 1.54 -14.38
N GLN A 137 7.17 1.84 -15.58
CA GLN A 137 7.98 2.18 -16.74
C GLN A 137 7.82 3.66 -17.12
N PRO A 138 8.83 4.28 -17.77
CA PRO A 138 8.70 5.65 -18.27
C PRO A 138 7.51 5.81 -19.21
N GLY A 139 6.72 6.87 -19.01
CA GLY A 139 5.51 7.14 -19.79
C GLY A 139 4.25 6.45 -19.28
N GLU A 140 4.34 5.58 -18.28
CA GLU A 140 3.15 5.00 -17.64
C GLU A 140 2.43 5.98 -16.72
N VAL A 141 1.15 5.72 -16.48
CA VAL A 141 0.29 6.51 -15.60
C VAL A 141 -0.18 5.66 -14.42
N VAL A 142 0.03 6.16 -13.20
CA VAL A 142 -0.56 5.60 -11.99
C VAL A 142 -1.95 6.16 -11.84
N VAL A 143 -2.95 5.28 -11.78
CA VAL A 143 -4.36 5.64 -11.56
C VAL A 143 -4.80 5.16 -10.20
N ALA A 144 -5.48 6.02 -9.45
CA ALA A 144 -6.15 5.66 -8.22
C ALA A 144 -7.52 6.32 -8.12
N GLU A 145 -8.41 5.74 -7.32
CA GLU A 145 -9.80 6.20 -7.20
C GLU A 145 -9.89 7.65 -6.72
N LYS A 146 -9.07 8.00 -5.73
CA LYS A 146 -9.00 9.34 -5.11
C LYS A 146 -7.61 9.59 -4.53
N ILE A 147 -7.31 10.85 -4.29
CA ILE A 147 -6.00 11.26 -3.76
C ILE A 147 -5.77 10.69 -2.35
N ASP A 148 -6.83 10.59 -1.54
CA ASP A 148 -6.78 10.01 -0.19
C ASP A 148 -6.49 8.50 -0.18
N ARG A 149 -6.64 7.84 -1.34
CA ARG A 149 -6.27 6.43 -1.55
C ARG A 149 -4.79 6.30 -1.84
N ILE A 150 -4.21 7.26 -2.58
CA ILE A 150 -2.76 7.34 -2.81
C ILE A 150 -2.01 7.66 -1.53
N SER A 151 -2.39 8.71 -0.79
CA SER A 151 -1.67 9.10 0.43
C SER A 151 -2.58 9.85 1.40
N ARG A 152 -2.33 9.65 2.69
CA ARG A 152 -2.79 10.50 3.80
C ARG A 152 -1.62 10.85 4.71
N LEU A 153 -0.40 10.75 4.18
CA LEU A 153 0.83 11.09 4.88
C LEU A 153 0.95 12.60 5.05
N PRO A 154 1.79 13.08 5.99
CA PRO A 154 2.19 14.48 6.02
C PRO A 154 2.70 14.94 4.65
N LEU A 155 2.45 16.20 4.29
CA LEU A 155 2.78 16.73 2.97
C LEU A 155 4.22 16.42 2.51
N PRO A 156 5.27 16.59 3.34
CA PRO A 156 6.65 16.26 2.91
C PRO A 156 6.84 14.79 2.52
N GLU A 157 6.13 13.86 3.18
CA GLU A 157 6.20 12.43 2.86
C GLU A 157 5.35 12.08 1.63
N ALA A 158 4.20 12.73 1.48
CA ALA A 158 3.36 12.58 0.30
C ALA A 158 4.04 13.12 -0.96
N GLU A 159 4.77 14.24 -0.86
CA GLU A 159 5.61 14.77 -1.94
C GLU A 159 6.73 13.79 -2.32
N ARG A 160 7.38 13.16 -1.33
CA ARG A 160 8.39 12.12 -1.61
C ARG A 160 7.81 10.93 -2.36
N LEU A 161 6.58 10.52 -2.03
CA LEU A 161 5.88 9.45 -2.73
C LEU A 161 5.64 9.84 -4.20
N VAL A 162 5.09 11.03 -4.46
CA VAL A 162 4.91 11.53 -5.83
C VAL A 162 6.25 11.63 -6.56
N ALA A 163 7.29 12.14 -5.91
CA ALA A 163 8.62 12.25 -6.48
C ALA A 163 9.18 10.87 -6.88
N SER A 164 8.91 9.82 -6.09
CA SER A 164 9.33 8.45 -6.45
C SER A 164 8.62 7.89 -7.68
N ILE A 165 7.34 8.23 -7.89
CA ILE A 165 6.60 7.89 -9.11
C ILE A 165 7.21 8.62 -10.31
N ARG A 166 7.45 9.93 -10.16
CA ARG A 166 8.06 10.77 -11.21
C ARG A 166 9.48 10.34 -11.56
N ALA A 167 10.26 9.86 -10.57
CA ALA A 167 11.61 9.35 -10.80
C ALA A 167 11.63 8.12 -11.71
N GLN A 168 10.54 7.35 -11.79
CA GLN A 168 10.38 6.25 -12.75
C GLN A 168 9.94 6.73 -14.15
N GLY A 169 9.79 8.05 -14.35
CA GLY A 169 9.25 8.62 -15.57
C GLY A 169 7.73 8.44 -15.72
N ALA A 170 7.05 8.04 -14.65
CA ALA A 170 5.61 7.86 -14.62
C ALA A 170 4.89 9.10 -14.10
N ARG A 171 3.60 9.21 -14.41
CA ARG A 171 2.73 10.30 -13.97
C ARG A 171 1.65 9.78 -13.04
N LEU A 172 1.11 10.64 -12.19
CA LEU A 172 0.01 10.31 -11.30
C LEU A 172 -1.27 10.97 -11.84
N ALA A 173 -2.25 10.16 -12.24
CA ALA A 173 -3.57 10.60 -12.65
C ALA A 173 -4.59 10.23 -11.58
N VAL A 174 -5.23 11.23 -10.99
CA VAL A 174 -6.23 11.03 -9.93
C VAL A 174 -7.49 11.81 -10.30
N PRO A 175 -8.68 11.19 -10.26
CA PRO A 175 -9.94 11.88 -10.48
C PRO A 175 -10.08 13.09 -9.55
N GLY A 176 -10.48 14.23 -10.12
CA GLY A 176 -10.69 15.50 -9.41
C GLY A 176 -9.46 16.41 -9.33
N VAL A 177 -8.28 15.96 -9.76
CA VAL A 177 -7.13 16.84 -10.00
C VAL A 177 -7.05 17.09 -11.50
N VAL A 178 -7.06 18.36 -11.91
CA VAL A 178 -6.89 18.72 -13.32
C VAL A 178 -5.52 18.22 -13.78
N ASP A 179 -5.50 17.48 -14.89
CA ASP A 179 -4.27 17.02 -15.52
C ASP A 179 -3.88 17.99 -16.64
N LEU A 180 -2.90 18.85 -16.36
CA LEU A 180 -2.32 19.78 -17.32
C LEU A 180 -1.12 19.18 -18.06
N SER A 181 -0.82 17.89 -17.87
CA SER A 181 0.43 17.30 -18.37
C SER A 181 0.49 17.22 -19.90
N ASP A 182 -0.65 16.99 -20.57
CA ASP A 182 -0.73 16.97 -22.03
C ASP A 182 -0.54 18.40 -22.60
N LEU A 183 -1.19 19.40 -21.99
CA LEU A 183 -1.03 20.82 -22.35
C LEU A 183 0.41 21.33 -22.10
N ALA A 184 1.03 20.91 -21.00
CA ALA A 184 2.42 21.25 -20.67
C ALA A 184 3.42 20.62 -21.65
N ALA A 185 3.12 19.43 -22.17
CA ALA A 185 3.98 18.74 -23.14
C ALA A 185 4.01 19.44 -24.51
N GLU A 186 2.90 20.08 -24.91
CA GLU A 186 2.80 20.85 -26.16
C GLU A 186 3.37 22.28 -26.03
N ALA A 187 3.42 22.82 -24.81
CA ALA A 187 3.95 24.14 -24.54
C ALA A 187 5.49 24.21 -24.63
N LYS A 188 5.99 25.41 -24.94
CA LYS A 188 7.44 25.70 -25.03
C LYS A 188 7.82 26.92 -24.20
N GLY A 189 9.09 26.98 -23.79
CA GLY A 189 9.65 28.11 -23.05
C GLY A 189 8.94 28.37 -21.72
N VAL A 190 8.65 29.63 -21.42
CA VAL A 190 8.04 30.06 -20.15
C VAL A 190 6.69 29.40 -19.90
N ALA A 191 5.87 29.20 -20.94
CA ALA A 191 4.55 28.59 -20.81
C ALA A 191 4.62 27.16 -20.24
N LYS A 192 5.61 26.37 -20.67
CA LYS A 192 5.83 25.02 -20.14
C LYS A 192 6.16 25.04 -18.65
N VAL A 193 7.08 25.91 -18.24
CA VAL A 193 7.51 26.05 -16.84
C VAL A 193 6.33 26.45 -15.94
N VAL A 194 5.48 27.37 -16.42
CA VAL A 194 4.28 27.81 -15.69
C VAL A 194 3.29 26.66 -15.55
N LEU A 195 2.99 25.92 -16.62
CA LEU A 195 2.06 24.79 -16.58
C LEU A 195 2.53 23.67 -15.65
N GLU A 196 3.83 23.31 -15.70
CA GLU A 196 4.42 22.33 -14.78
C GLU A 196 4.34 22.80 -13.31
N SER A 197 4.57 24.09 -13.06
CA SER A 197 4.47 24.68 -11.72
C SER A 197 3.03 24.67 -11.18
N ILE A 198 2.05 24.97 -12.04
CA ILE A 198 0.63 24.91 -11.68
C ILE A 198 0.22 23.47 -11.39
N GLN A 199 0.63 22.50 -12.22
CA GLN A 199 0.37 21.08 -12.00
C GLN A 199 0.92 20.62 -10.64
N ASP A 200 2.14 21.02 -10.32
CA ASP A 200 2.78 20.72 -9.03
C ASP A 200 2.03 21.34 -7.86
N MET A 201 1.59 22.59 -7.99
CA MET A 201 0.79 23.27 -6.97
C MET A 201 -0.56 22.58 -6.75
N LEU A 202 -1.29 22.26 -7.83
CA LEU A 202 -2.58 21.56 -7.77
C LEU A 202 -2.45 20.20 -7.09
N LEU A 203 -1.38 19.45 -7.40
CA LEU A 203 -1.14 18.17 -6.77
C LEU A 203 -0.82 18.31 -5.27
N LYS A 204 -0.01 19.30 -4.88
CA LYS A 204 0.28 19.58 -3.47
C LYS A 204 -0.98 19.97 -2.70
N LEU A 205 -1.81 20.83 -3.26
CA LEU A 205 -3.09 21.21 -2.67
C LEU A 205 -4.00 19.98 -2.48
N ALA A 206 -4.12 19.13 -3.51
CA ALA A 206 -4.92 17.91 -3.41
C ALA A 206 -4.40 16.95 -2.32
N LEU A 207 -3.07 16.79 -2.20
CA LEU A 207 -2.46 15.99 -1.14
C LEU A 207 -2.72 16.57 0.25
N GLN A 208 -2.62 17.89 0.40
CA GLN A 208 -2.89 18.56 1.68
C GLN A 208 -4.37 18.44 2.06
N MET A 209 -5.29 18.69 1.14
CA MET A 209 -6.73 18.51 1.39
C MET A 209 -7.06 17.08 1.81
N ALA A 210 -6.43 16.08 1.18
CA ALA A 210 -6.62 14.67 1.56
C ALA A 210 -6.19 14.38 3.01
N ARG A 211 -5.15 15.07 3.47
CA ARG A 211 -4.63 14.98 4.83
C ARG A 211 -5.55 15.70 5.81
N ASP A 212 -5.94 16.93 5.52
CA ASP A 212 -6.81 17.74 6.36
C ASP A 212 -8.15 17.02 6.59
N ASP A 213 -8.77 16.53 5.52
CA ASP A 213 -9.97 15.69 5.58
C ASP A 213 -9.81 14.45 6.49
N TYR A 214 -8.61 13.86 6.49
CA TYR A 214 -8.32 12.70 7.33
C TYR A 214 -8.20 13.08 8.81
N GLU A 215 -7.51 14.18 9.10
CA GLU A 215 -7.36 14.70 10.47
C GLU A 215 -8.70 15.16 11.03
N ASP A 216 -9.47 15.91 10.25
CA ASP A 216 -10.81 16.37 10.56
C ASP A 216 -11.77 15.23 10.93
N ARG A 217 -11.78 14.15 10.14
CA ARG A 217 -12.62 12.98 10.44
C ARG A 217 -12.22 12.32 11.76
N ARG A 218 -10.92 12.25 12.06
CA ARG A 218 -10.38 11.70 13.30
C ARG A 218 -10.70 12.58 14.50
N GLU A 219 -10.62 13.89 14.33
CA GLU A 219 -10.99 14.89 15.32
C GLU A 219 -12.47 14.75 15.71
N ARG A 220 -13.37 14.80 14.72
CA ARG A 220 -14.81 14.63 14.94
C ARG A 220 -15.14 13.29 15.59
N GLN A 221 -14.45 12.21 15.18
CA GLN A 221 -14.62 10.90 15.81
C GLN A 221 -14.21 10.94 17.28
N ARG A 222 -13.08 11.58 17.61
CA ARG A 222 -12.61 11.71 19.00
C ARG A 222 -13.62 12.47 19.85
N GLN A 223 -14.09 13.62 19.36
CA GLN A 223 -15.10 14.43 20.03
C GLN A 223 -16.41 13.64 20.24
N GLY A 224 -16.87 12.91 19.22
CA GLY A 224 -18.06 12.06 19.35
C GLY A 224 -17.88 10.91 20.34
N VAL A 225 -16.69 10.32 20.42
CA VAL A 225 -16.36 9.29 21.43
C VAL A 225 -16.36 9.89 22.83
N GLU A 226 -15.78 11.07 23.01
CA GLU A 226 -15.73 11.77 24.30
C GLU A 226 -17.13 12.12 24.81
N LEU A 227 -17.96 12.76 23.98
CA LEU A 227 -19.36 13.04 24.30
C LEU A 227 -20.16 11.77 24.67
N ALA A 228 -19.91 10.67 23.97
CA ALA A 228 -20.57 9.40 24.27
C ALA A 228 -20.03 8.71 25.54
N LYS A 229 -18.77 8.97 25.94
CA LYS A 229 -18.22 8.54 27.22
C LYS A 229 -18.83 9.33 28.38
N ASP A 230 -18.89 10.65 28.23
CA ASP A 230 -19.50 11.55 29.23
C ASP A 230 -20.98 11.25 29.42
N ALA A 231 -21.69 10.91 28.33
CA ALA A 231 -23.07 10.44 28.36
C ALA A 231 -23.23 8.97 28.83
N GLY A 232 -22.16 8.30 29.27
CA GLY A 232 -22.21 6.94 29.82
C GLY A 232 -22.56 5.83 28.82
N ARG A 233 -22.52 6.09 27.51
CA ARG A 233 -22.96 5.12 26.47
C ARG A 233 -21.98 3.95 26.28
N TYR A 234 -20.71 4.13 26.65
CA TYR A 234 -19.70 3.07 26.58
C TYR A 234 -19.77 2.15 27.81
N THR A 235 -20.69 1.18 27.77
CA THR A 235 -20.88 0.17 28.83
C THR A 235 -20.02 -1.09 28.65
N GLY A 236 -19.03 -1.03 27.75
CA GLY A 236 -18.15 -2.15 27.42
C GLY A 236 -18.79 -3.21 26.52
N ARG A 237 -18.11 -4.34 26.35
CA ARG A 237 -18.61 -5.46 25.53
C ARG A 237 -19.72 -6.18 26.30
N LYS A 238 -20.94 -6.20 25.74
CA LYS A 238 -22.04 -7.01 26.28
C LYS A 238 -21.63 -8.49 26.34
N ALA A 239 -21.88 -9.12 27.47
CA ALA A 239 -21.60 -10.53 27.68
C ALA A 239 -22.42 -11.39 26.70
N ASN A 240 -21.82 -12.45 26.16
CA ASN A 240 -22.56 -13.45 25.40
C ASN A 240 -23.18 -14.45 26.37
N THR A 241 -24.43 -14.21 26.73
CA THR A 241 -25.18 -15.02 27.71
C THR A 241 -25.27 -16.49 27.30
N LYS A 242 -25.53 -16.78 26.02
CA LYS A 242 -25.60 -18.17 25.51
C LYS A 242 -24.30 -18.95 25.72
N VAL A 243 -23.16 -18.31 25.48
CA VAL A 243 -21.85 -18.93 25.72
C VAL A 243 -21.62 -19.11 27.21
N HIS A 244 -22.01 -18.15 28.05
CA HIS A 244 -21.88 -18.26 29.50
C HIS A 244 -22.72 -19.42 30.05
N GLU A 245 -23.99 -19.54 29.65
CA GLU A 245 -24.87 -20.64 30.03
C GLU A 245 -24.31 -22.00 29.61
N ARG A 246 -23.80 -22.11 28.38
CA ARG A 246 -23.16 -23.34 27.90
C ARG A 246 -21.90 -23.69 28.70
N ILE A 247 -21.07 -22.71 29.07
CA ILE A 247 -19.90 -22.91 29.93
C ILE A 247 -20.33 -23.44 31.30
N VAL A 248 -21.34 -22.81 31.93
CA VAL A 248 -21.85 -23.22 33.24
C VAL A 248 -22.38 -24.65 33.19
N ALA A 249 -23.24 -24.98 32.21
CA ALA A 249 -23.78 -26.32 32.05
C ALA A 249 -22.69 -27.40 31.90
N LEU A 250 -21.68 -27.14 31.06
CA LEU A 250 -20.57 -28.08 30.84
C LEU A 250 -19.69 -28.24 32.08
N ARG A 251 -19.42 -27.16 32.81
CA ARG A 251 -18.63 -27.21 34.05
C ARG A 251 -19.37 -27.91 35.18
N SER A 252 -20.68 -27.68 35.32
CA SER A 252 -21.52 -28.39 36.29
C SER A 252 -21.68 -29.87 35.96
N ALA A 253 -21.61 -30.26 34.69
CA ALA A 253 -21.59 -31.66 34.25
C ALA A 253 -20.22 -32.37 34.48
N GLY A 254 -19.23 -31.68 35.04
CA GLY A 254 -17.93 -32.27 35.40
C GLY A 254 -16.83 -32.17 34.35
N HIS A 255 -17.08 -31.55 33.19
CA HIS A 255 -16.04 -31.39 32.17
C HIS A 255 -14.88 -30.51 32.63
N SER A 256 -13.65 -30.85 32.21
CA SER A 256 -12.47 -30.04 32.50
C SER A 256 -12.52 -28.67 31.80
N ILE A 257 -11.80 -27.68 32.33
CA ILE A 257 -11.68 -26.33 31.72
C ILE A 257 -11.28 -26.37 30.22
N PRO A 258 -10.24 -27.10 29.80
CA PRO A 258 -9.86 -27.16 28.38
C PRO A 258 -10.93 -27.84 27.52
N GLU A 259 -11.59 -28.87 28.04
CA GLU A 259 -12.65 -29.55 27.31
C GLU A 259 -13.90 -28.66 27.15
N THR A 260 -14.29 -27.94 28.22
CA THR A 260 -15.37 -26.94 28.15
C THR A 260 -15.05 -25.84 27.15
N ALA A 261 -13.81 -25.34 27.10
CA ALA A 261 -13.39 -24.31 26.17
C ALA A 261 -13.58 -24.77 24.72
N ARG A 262 -13.15 -26.00 24.41
CA ARG A 262 -13.33 -26.64 23.09
C ARG A 262 -14.80 -26.79 22.72
N LEU A 263 -15.63 -27.33 23.62
CA LEU A 263 -17.05 -27.60 23.36
C LEU A 263 -17.91 -26.32 23.29
N ALA A 264 -17.55 -25.28 24.05
CA ALA A 264 -18.23 -23.99 24.04
C ALA A 264 -17.71 -23.03 22.95
N GLY A 265 -16.63 -23.39 22.24
CA GLY A 265 -16.03 -22.55 21.21
C GLY A 265 -15.44 -21.24 21.74
N CYS A 266 -14.83 -21.27 22.93
CA CYS A 266 -14.27 -20.09 23.58
C CYS A 266 -12.88 -20.37 24.18
N SER A 267 -12.19 -19.35 24.70
CA SER A 267 -10.89 -19.54 25.33
C SER A 267 -11.01 -20.09 26.77
N GLU A 268 -10.00 -20.84 27.22
CA GLU A 268 -9.94 -21.31 28.61
C GLU A 268 -10.02 -20.17 29.64
N SER A 269 -9.44 -19.01 29.33
CA SER A 269 -9.53 -17.82 30.17
C SER A 269 -10.97 -17.33 30.33
N GLN A 270 -11.78 -17.44 29.26
CA GLN A 270 -13.19 -17.10 29.32
C GLN A 270 -13.98 -18.11 30.16
N VAL A 271 -13.66 -19.41 30.06
CA VAL A 271 -14.24 -20.46 30.92
C VAL A 271 -13.94 -20.19 32.39
N LYS A 272 -12.67 -19.97 32.74
CA LYS A 272 -12.24 -19.66 34.11
C LYS A 272 -12.96 -18.43 34.68
N ARG A 273 -13.02 -17.36 33.90
CA ARG A 273 -13.69 -16.11 34.30
C ARG A 273 -15.19 -16.32 34.54
N VAL A 274 -15.89 -16.98 33.61
CA VAL A 274 -17.33 -17.23 33.72
C VAL A 274 -17.64 -18.17 34.89
N TRP A 275 -16.83 -19.21 35.10
CA TRP A 275 -17.01 -20.14 36.21
C TRP A 275 -16.78 -19.45 37.57
N ALA A 276 -15.77 -18.60 37.69
CA ALA A 276 -15.56 -17.80 38.89
C ALA A 276 -16.74 -16.86 39.19
N LEU A 277 -17.27 -16.17 38.17
CA LEU A 277 -18.47 -15.34 38.30
C LEU A 277 -19.70 -16.14 38.73
N HIS A 278 -19.87 -17.35 38.18
CA HIS A 278 -20.97 -18.24 38.57
C HIS A 278 -20.85 -18.66 40.04
N ASN A 279 -19.67 -19.08 40.49
CA ASN A 279 -19.45 -19.47 41.88
C ASN A 279 -19.68 -18.30 42.85
N GLN A 280 -19.26 -17.09 42.49
CA GLN A 280 -19.51 -15.89 43.29
C GLN A 280 -20.99 -15.51 43.39
N ALA A 281 -21.79 -15.84 42.37
CA ALA A 281 -23.23 -15.59 42.38
C ALA A 281 -24.04 -16.67 43.12
N GLN A 282 -23.41 -17.80 43.45
CA GLN A 282 -24.02 -18.91 44.20
C GLN A 282 -23.58 -18.95 45.67
N ALA A 283 -22.58 -18.15 46.04
CA ALA A 283 -22.11 -17.93 47.42
C ALA A 283 -22.91 -16.80 48.08
#